data_AF-A0AA42J303-F1
#
_entry.id   AF-A0AA42J303-F1
#
_cell.length_a   1.000
_cell.length_b   1.000
_cell.length_c   1.000
_cell.angle_alpha   90.00
_cell.angle_beta   90.00
_cell.angle_gamma   90.00
#
_symmetry.space_group_name_H-M   'P 1'
#
loop_
_entity.id
_entity.type
_entity.pdbx_description
1 polymer ?
#
loop_
_entity_poly.entity_id
_entity_poly.type
_entity_poly.pdbx_seq_one_letter_code
_entity_poly.pdbx_strand_id
1 'polypeptide(L)'
;MQLIDITKGLRLRRYDGNYDFALSWYQDEEMLRLVDGKDASVYDALKLTRMYNYLNEQGELYFIEIQEQDEFKPIGDVTLCKDDLPIVIGESKYRGKGIGKQVIEVLKERARELGYTTLGVREIYNYNNASIRLFENVGFIKYKSTVDGFSYRYDLIMKRGSEEMKCCYLGEEYTEEIVQLMSKYNKLLQYRIGYCSVKPESIRADVKESFADPENKTVGILQDSKLVAVIGLEIDEAKQVVEMVGPFVEGKEKQMWLELSEQLISFVLKELGNAYTYKFFIHKEHEWCKSLLRSMHTHFMGDEYTLRIYPSNIGALEEYLVEVPSVEEYEEVKALHDLTWPGVYYSGEEIVTMLDKGHQVFIVKQGQEIVGYTFIEQQLSGKRGYIHFLAVKEAYRGKGIGRALLQYAIKWSMQDAEVEKVCLCVEVENENALKLYYGIGFEIEEAYEAYHIDKS
;
A
#
# COMPACT_ATOMS: atom_id res chain seq x y z
N MET A 1 5.01 -19.90 16.50
CA MET A 1 3.65 -20.01 15.91
C MET A 1 3.33 -21.48 15.72
N GLN A 2 2.16 -21.96 16.17
CA GLN A 2 1.85 -23.40 16.20
C GLN A 2 1.22 -23.91 14.89
N LEU A 3 0.61 -23.02 14.11
CA LEU A 3 -0.08 -23.32 12.84
C LEU A 3 0.23 -22.23 11.81
N ILE A 4 0.36 -22.59 10.54
CA ILE A 4 0.43 -21.68 9.39
C ILE A 4 -0.66 -22.10 8.39
N ASP A 5 -1.67 -21.28 8.18
CA ASP A 5 -2.70 -21.54 7.16
C ASP A 5 -2.18 -21.17 5.77
N ILE A 6 -2.29 -22.10 4.82
CA ILE A 6 -1.85 -21.90 3.42
C ILE A 6 -3.06 -21.51 2.54
N THR A 7 -4.13 -22.31 2.58
CA THR A 7 -5.41 -22.02 1.91
C THR A 7 -6.56 -22.59 2.73
N LYS A 8 -7.81 -22.35 2.29
CA LYS A 8 -9.00 -22.98 2.89
C LYS A 8 -8.93 -24.51 2.71
N GLY A 9 -8.42 -25.19 3.74
CA GLY A 9 -8.25 -26.65 3.77
C GLY A 9 -6.83 -27.17 3.58
N LEU A 10 -5.79 -26.31 3.55
CA LEU A 10 -4.39 -26.73 3.56
C LEU A 10 -3.62 -25.88 4.58
N ARG A 11 -2.88 -26.52 5.48
CA ARG A 11 -2.11 -25.84 6.54
C ARG A 11 -0.82 -26.58 6.89
N LEU A 12 0.06 -25.89 7.61
CA LEU A 12 1.21 -26.45 8.29
C LEU A 12 0.95 -26.49 9.79
N ARG A 13 1.08 -27.66 10.41
CA ARG A 13 1.08 -27.81 11.87
C ARG A 13 2.49 -28.02 12.37
N ARG A 14 2.92 -27.23 13.35
CA ARG A 14 4.25 -27.38 13.95
C ARG A 14 4.38 -28.76 14.58
N TYR A 15 5.54 -29.38 14.40
CA TYR A 15 5.86 -30.64 15.06
C TYR A 15 5.68 -30.53 16.58
N ASP A 16 4.90 -31.47 17.12
CA ASP A 16 4.51 -31.54 18.53
C ASP A 16 4.86 -32.91 19.16
N GLY A 17 5.61 -33.74 18.43
CA GLY A 17 5.97 -35.09 18.86
C GLY A 17 4.93 -36.17 18.56
N ASN A 18 3.78 -35.84 17.96
CA ASN A 18 2.81 -36.84 17.50
C ASN A 18 3.00 -37.15 16.01
N TYR A 19 3.54 -38.34 15.70
CA TYR A 19 3.89 -38.77 14.35
C TYR A 19 3.65 -40.26 14.07
N ASP A 20 2.78 -40.92 14.84
CA ASP A 20 2.51 -42.37 14.70
C ASP A 20 2.01 -42.74 13.28
N PHE A 21 1.38 -41.79 12.58
CA PHE A 21 0.92 -41.93 11.21
C PHE A 21 2.06 -41.95 10.17
N ALA A 22 3.18 -41.29 10.45
CA ALA A 22 4.19 -40.98 9.45
C ALA A 22 5.02 -42.19 9.02
N LEU A 23 5.18 -43.21 9.87
CA LEU A 23 5.99 -44.39 9.56
C LEU A 23 5.57 -45.06 8.25
N SER A 24 4.26 -45.07 7.98
CA SER A 24 3.68 -45.63 6.76
C SER A 24 4.17 -44.95 5.48
N TRP A 25 4.45 -43.65 5.52
CA TRP A 25 4.96 -42.90 4.37
C TRP A 25 6.38 -43.34 3.99
N TYR A 26 7.19 -43.67 5.00
CA TYR A 26 8.58 -44.13 4.85
C TYR A 26 8.69 -45.66 4.69
N GLN A 27 7.60 -46.36 4.36
CA GLN A 27 7.62 -47.75 3.89
C GLN A 27 7.58 -47.85 2.35
N ASP A 28 7.43 -46.73 1.64
CA ASP A 28 7.45 -46.66 0.18
C ASP A 28 8.90 -46.55 -0.31
N GLU A 29 9.47 -47.66 -0.79
CA GLU A 29 10.85 -47.73 -1.31
C GLU A 29 11.09 -46.80 -2.49
N GLU A 30 10.08 -46.59 -3.36
CA GLU A 30 10.21 -45.70 -4.51
C GLU A 30 10.30 -44.24 -4.04
N MET A 31 9.46 -43.84 -3.07
CA MET A 31 9.54 -42.51 -2.46
C MET A 31 10.86 -42.31 -1.74
N LEU A 32 11.29 -43.28 -0.93
CA LEU A 32 12.57 -43.21 -0.22
C LEU A 32 13.76 -43.08 -1.15
N ARG A 33 13.74 -43.78 -2.28
CA ARG A 33 14.79 -43.62 -3.29
C ARG A 33 14.90 -42.19 -3.81
N LEU A 34 13.78 -41.44 -3.87
CA LEU A 34 13.76 -40.05 -4.31
C LEU A 34 14.25 -39.06 -3.25
N VAL A 35 14.29 -39.47 -1.97
CA VAL A 35 14.64 -38.62 -0.82
C VAL A 35 16.03 -38.98 -0.25
N ASP A 36 16.29 -40.26 -0.01
CA ASP A 36 17.51 -40.80 0.63
C ASP A 36 18.52 -41.38 -0.38
N GLY A 37 18.12 -41.56 -1.64
CA GLY A 37 19.00 -42.04 -2.73
C GLY A 37 18.85 -43.52 -3.07
N LYS A 38 19.68 -44.02 -4.00
CA LYS A 38 19.52 -45.36 -4.61
C LYS A 38 19.65 -46.53 -3.63
N ASP A 39 20.39 -46.34 -2.53
CA ASP A 39 20.64 -47.36 -1.51
C ASP A 39 19.70 -47.21 -0.29
N ALA A 40 18.63 -46.42 -0.43
CA ALA A 40 17.66 -46.19 0.62
C ALA A 40 16.93 -47.49 1.01
N SER A 41 16.69 -47.64 2.31
CA SER A 41 15.90 -48.73 2.89
C SER A 41 14.77 -48.14 3.73
N VAL A 42 13.65 -48.86 3.76
CA VAL A 42 12.47 -48.52 4.57
C VAL A 42 12.84 -48.21 6.01
N TYR A 43 12.14 -47.24 6.59
CA TYR A 43 12.47 -46.78 7.93
C TYR A 43 11.89 -47.75 8.96
N ASP A 44 12.66 -48.05 10.00
CA ASP A 44 12.08 -48.56 11.24
C ASP A 44 11.68 -47.38 12.15
N ALA A 45 10.92 -47.67 13.21
CA ALA A 45 10.48 -46.65 14.16
C ALA A 45 11.66 -45.87 14.79
N LEU A 46 12.80 -46.54 15.01
CA LEU A 46 13.99 -45.92 15.59
C LEU A 46 14.68 -44.95 14.63
N LYS A 47 14.71 -45.25 13.33
CA LYS A 47 15.25 -44.39 12.27
C LYS A 47 14.34 -43.17 12.07
N LEU A 48 13.01 -43.38 12.01
CA LEU A 48 12.04 -42.29 11.92
C LEU A 48 12.14 -41.33 13.10
N THR A 49 12.20 -41.86 14.33
CA THR A 49 12.37 -41.05 15.55
C THR A 49 13.66 -40.22 15.49
N ARG A 50 14.78 -40.83 15.08
CA ARG A 50 16.06 -40.13 14.92
C ARG A 50 15.98 -39.01 13.88
N MET A 51 15.30 -39.25 12.76
CA MET A 51 15.10 -38.25 11.70
C MET A 51 14.29 -37.05 12.22
N TYR A 52 13.13 -37.25 12.83
CA TYR A 52 12.31 -36.13 13.30
C TYR A 52 12.97 -35.32 14.41
N ASN A 53 13.68 -35.98 15.34
CA ASN A 53 14.47 -35.27 16.35
C ASN A 53 15.54 -34.39 15.71
N TYR A 54 16.29 -34.95 14.75
CA TYR A 54 17.29 -34.18 14.01
C TYR A 54 16.68 -32.99 13.27
N LEU A 55 15.61 -33.20 12.50
CA LEU A 55 14.98 -32.13 11.71
C LEU A 55 14.42 -31.01 12.61
N ASN A 56 13.80 -31.37 13.74
CA ASN A 56 13.27 -30.41 14.70
C ASN A 56 14.36 -29.63 15.46
N GLU A 57 15.56 -30.21 15.61
CA GLU A 57 16.73 -29.50 16.15
C GLU A 57 17.37 -28.56 15.13
N GLN A 58 17.39 -28.93 13.84
CA GLN A 58 18.01 -28.14 12.78
C GLN A 58 17.15 -26.97 12.29
N GLY A 59 15.83 -27.04 12.41
CA GLY A 59 14.95 -26.01 11.85
C GLY A 59 13.50 -26.11 12.29
N GLU A 60 12.64 -25.41 11.56
CA GLU A 60 11.20 -25.43 11.81
C GLU A 60 10.53 -26.61 11.12
N LEU A 61 10.30 -27.71 11.85
CA LEU A 61 9.62 -28.91 11.35
C LEU A 61 8.09 -28.77 11.42
N TYR A 62 7.41 -29.12 10.33
CA TYR A 62 5.97 -29.06 10.18
C TYR A 62 5.39 -30.32 9.54
N PHE A 63 4.17 -30.67 9.93
CA PHE A 63 3.31 -31.57 9.17
C PHE A 63 2.45 -30.77 8.20
N ILE A 64 2.38 -31.24 6.96
CA ILE A 64 1.48 -30.71 5.93
C ILE A 64 0.13 -31.39 6.13
N GLU A 65 -0.91 -30.63 6.45
CA GLU A 65 -2.24 -31.16 6.72
C GLU A 65 -3.26 -30.65 5.71
N ILE A 66 -4.12 -31.55 5.24
CA ILE A 66 -5.23 -31.24 4.36
C ILE A 66 -6.55 -31.53 5.05
N GLN A 67 -7.56 -30.69 4.81
CA GLN A 67 -8.91 -30.90 5.31
C GLN A 67 -9.60 -31.97 4.45
N GLU A 68 -9.99 -33.07 5.08
CA GLU A 68 -10.91 -34.06 4.51
C GLU A 68 -12.17 -34.09 5.38
N GLN A 69 -13.34 -33.84 4.78
CA GLN A 69 -14.59 -33.67 5.52
C GLN A 69 -14.46 -32.55 6.56
N ASP A 70 -14.55 -32.88 7.85
CA ASP A 70 -14.47 -31.94 8.97
C ASP A 70 -13.16 -32.06 9.79
N GLU A 71 -12.19 -32.85 9.32
CA GLU A 71 -10.92 -33.07 10.03
C GLU A 71 -9.71 -32.78 9.15
N PHE A 72 -8.66 -32.23 9.77
CA PHE A 72 -7.35 -32.07 9.14
C PHE A 72 -6.53 -33.34 9.31
N LYS A 73 -6.06 -33.90 8.20
CA LYS A 73 -5.20 -35.08 8.20
C LYS A 73 -3.80 -34.75 7.71
N PRO A 74 -2.77 -35.24 8.40
CA PRO A 74 -1.40 -35.10 7.94
C PRO A 74 -1.19 -35.95 6.68
N ILE A 75 -0.53 -35.39 5.68
CA ILE A 75 -0.29 -36.01 4.37
C ILE A 75 1.18 -36.02 3.96
N GLY A 76 2.03 -35.39 4.78
CA GLY A 76 3.45 -35.22 4.54
C GLY A 76 4.10 -34.34 5.60
N ASP A 77 5.40 -34.12 5.44
CA ASP A 77 6.19 -33.26 6.31
C ASP A 77 7.14 -32.36 5.52
N VAL A 78 7.53 -31.26 6.16
CA VAL A 78 8.48 -30.29 5.62
C VAL A 78 9.26 -29.66 6.76
N THR A 79 10.54 -29.41 6.54
CA THR A 79 11.37 -28.65 7.47
C THR A 79 11.88 -27.38 6.81
N LEU A 80 11.61 -26.23 7.43
CA LEU A 80 12.28 -24.99 7.08
C LEU A 80 13.60 -24.92 7.83
N CYS A 81 14.69 -25.24 7.13
CA CYS A 81 16.06 -25.01 7.56
C CYS A 81 16.78 -24.20 6.48
N LYS A 82 17.70 -23.33 6.90
CA LYS A 82 18.34 -22.33 6.02
C LYS A 82 19.07 -22.98 4.84
N ASP A 83 19.81 -24.05 5.09
CA ASP A 83 20.70 -24.67 4.10
C ASP A 83 20.12 -25.94 3.45
N ASP A 84 18.97 -26.42 3.96
CA ASP A 84 18.31 -27.61 3.43
C ASP A 84 16.80 -27.56 3.73
N LEU A 85 15.98 -27.74 2.70
CA LEU A 85 14.53 -27.68 2.80
C LEU A 85 13.92 -29.04 2.41
N PRO A 86 14.02 -30.05 3.29
CA PRO A 86 13.44 -31.36 3.02
C PRO A 86 11.91 -31.26 3.05
N ILE A 87 11.26 -31.85 2.04
CA ILE A 87 9.81 -31.90 1.90
C ILE A 87 9.40 -33.27 1.34
N VAL A 88 8.42 -33.90 1.99
CA VAL A 88 7.85 -35.18 1.58
C VAL A 88 6.33 -35.07 1.55
N ILE A 89 5.73 -35.45 0.43
CA ILE A 89 4.29 -35.72 0.35
C ILE A 89 4.10 -37.24 0.45
N GLY A 90 3.92 -37.72 1.68
CA GLY A 90 3.88 -39.14 2.02
C GLY A 90 2.70 -39.86 1.35
N GLU A 91 1.52 -39.25 1.41
CA GLU A 91 0.30 -39.80 0.83
C GLU A 91 0.26 -39.64 -0.70
N SER A 92 0.43 -40.76 -1.42
CA SER A 92 0.62 -40.78 -2.89
C SER A 92 -0.50 -40.09 -3.68
N LYS A 93 -1.75 -40.17 -3.22
CA LYS A 93 -2.93 -39.53 -3.84
C LYS A 93 -2.87 -37.99 -3.90
N TYR A 94 -1.95 -37.36 -3.19
CA TYR A 94 -1.75 -35.91 -3.17
C TYR A 94 -0.51 -35.44 -3.93
N ARG A 95 0.35 -36.36 -4.35
CA ARG A 95 1.53 -36.03 -5.16
C ARG A 95 1.07 -35.44 -6.51
N GLY A 96 1.83 -34.48 -7.04
CA GLY A 96 1.54 -33.84 -8.33
C GLY A 96 0.37 -32.85 -8.36
N LYS A 97 -0.28 -32.56 -7.22
CA LYS A 97 -1.43 -31.61 -7.13
C LYS A 97 -1.03 -30.17 -6.80
N GLY A 98 0.26 -29.83 -6.89
CA GLY A 98 0.76 -28.49 -6.58
C GLY A 98 0.85 -28.14 -5.08
N ILE A 99 0.59 -29.08 -4.17
CA ILE A 99 0.68 -28.85 -2.71
C ILE A 99 2.09 -28.43 -2.32
N GLY A 100 3.12 -29.15 -2.78
CA GLY A 100 4.51 -28.81 -2.49
C GLY A 100 4.84 -27.37 -2.88
N LYS A 101 4.34 -26.90 -4.04
CA LYS A 101 4.55 -25.51 -4.47
C LYS A 101 3.97 -24.52 -3.47
N GLN A 102 2.71 -24.71 -3.06
CA GLN A 102 2.04 -23.84 -2.09
C GLN A 102 2.76 -23.82 -0.74
N VAL A 103 3.24 -24.99 -0.28
CA VAL A 103 4.03 -25.12 0.95
C VAL A 103 5.33 -24.33 0.85
N ILE A 104 6.10 -24.47 -0.23
CA ILE A 104 7.38 -23.76 -0.38
C ILE A 104 7.20 -22.24 -0.45
N GLU A 105 6.17 -21.73 -1.14
CA GLU A 105 5.93 -20.28 -1.18
C GLU A 105 5.65 -19.69 0.21
N VAL A 106 4.83 -20.36 1.02
CA VAL A 106 4.58 -19.94 2.41
C VAL A 106 5.84 -20.02 3.28
N LEU A 107 6.68 -21.05 3.07
CA LEU A 107 7.94 -21.16 3.80
C LEU A 107 8.97 -20.11 3.40
N LYS A 108 8.94 -19.57 2.18
CA LYS A 108 9.78 -18.40 1.83
C LYS A 108 9.38 -17.18 2.63
N GLU A 109 8.08 -16.90 2.76
CA GLU A 109 7.62 -15.79 3.61
C GLU A 109 8.05 -15.99 5.06
N ARG A 110 7.84 -17.21 5.60
CA ARG A 110 8.29 -17.56 6.94
C ARG A 110 9.81 -17.39 7.12
N ALA A 111 10.59 -17.73 6.10
CA ALA A 111 12.03 -17.55 6.13
C ALA A 111 12.43 -16.06 6.16
N ARG A 112 11.69 -15.19 5.45
CA ARG A 112 11.88 -13.73 5.52
C ARG A 112 11.58 -13.18 6.92
N GLU A 113 10.48 -13.61 7.55
CA GLU A 113 10.14 -13.24 8.93
C GLU A 113 11.24 -13.64 9.94
N LEU A 114 11.94 -14.75 9.68
CA LEU A 114 13.06 -15.23 10.48
C LEU A 114 14.40 -14.54 10.13
N GLY A 115 14.41 -13.59 9.19
CA GLY A 115 15.59 -12.84 8.77
C GLY A 115 16.54 -13.65 7.88
N TYR A 116 16.07 -14.72 7.23
CA TYR A 116 16.91 -15.49 6.31
C TYR A 116 17.12 -14.70 5.01
N THR A 117 18.36 -14.75 4.51
CA THR A 117 18.72 -14.08 3.25
C THR A 117 18.73 -15.04 2.06
N THR A 118 18.73 -16.35 2.34
CA THR A 118 18.78 -17.42 1.35
C THR A 118 18.10 -18.68 1.89
N LEU A 119 17.61 -19.53 0.99
CA LEU A 119 17.22 -20.93 1.27
C LEU A 119 18.04 -21.87 0.41
N GLY A 120 18.38 -23.04 0.96
CA GLY A 120 19.10 -24.11 0.29
C GLY A 120 18.29 -25.40 0.18
N VAL A 121 18.61 -26.20 -0.82
CA VAL A 121 18.32 -27.62 -0.88
C VAL A 121 19.64 -28.33 -1.09
N ARG A 122 19.99 -29.24 -0.19
CA ARG A 122 21.32 -29.85 -0.17
C ARG A 122 21.57 -30.69 -1.41
N GLU A 123 20.61 -31.50 -1.81
CA GLU A 123 20.70 -32.34 -3.00
C GLU A 123 19.31 -32.71 -3.51
N ILE A 124 19.12 -32.60 -4.83
CA ILE A 124 18.03 -33.25 -5.55
C ILE A 124 18.66 -34.17 -6.59
N TYR A 125 18.37 -35.46 -6.48
CA TYR A 125 18.89 -36.47 -7.40
C TYR A 125 18.44 -36.23 -8.84
N ASN A 126 19.30 -36.54 -9.81
CA ASN A 126 19.06 -36.36 -11.24
C ASN A 126 17.81 -37.11 -11.75
N TYR A 127 17.41 -38.19 -11.08
CA TYR A 127 16.22 -38.96 -11.41
C TYR A 127 14.95 -38.48 -10.69
N ASN A 128 15.06 -37.55 -9.72
CA ASN A 128 13.90 -36.96 -9.03
C ASN A 128 13.36 -35.74 -9.80
N ASN A 129 12.81 -36.01 -11.00
CA ASN A 129 12.23 -35.00 -11.87
C ASN A 129 11.09 -34.20 -11.23
N ALA A 130 10.38 -34.79 -10.27
CA ALA A 130 9.29 -34.13 -9.56
C ALA A 130 9.82 -33.00 -8.65
N SER A 131 10.84 -33.28 -7.83
CA SER A 131 11.46 -32.26 -6.98
C SER A 131 12.22 -31.22 -7.79
N ILE A 132 12.94 -31.60 -8.86
CA ILE A 132 13.61 -30.64 -9.76
C ILE A 132 12.59 -29.61 -10.28
N ARG A 133 11.48 -30.08 -10.87
CA ARG A 133 10.42 -29.19 -11.35
C ARG A 133 9.78 -28.37 -10.24
N LEU A 134 9.58 -28.95 -9.05
CA LEU A 134 9.01 -28.22 -7.92
C LEU A 134 9.88 -27.01 -7.56
N PHE A 135 11.16 -27.23 -7.29
CA PHE A 135 12.07 -26.20 -6.82
C PHE A 135 12.41 -25.18 -7.91
N GLU A 136 12.65 -25.60 -9.16
CA GLU A 136 12.88 -24.68 -10.28
C GLU A 136 11.63 -23.80 -10.56
N ASN A 137 10.42 -24.36 -10.49
CA ASN A 137 9.18 -23.59 -10.71
C ASN A 137 8.89 -22.56 -9.62
N VAL A 138 9.45 -22.73 -8.42
CA VAL A 138 9.38 -21.73 -7.35
C VAL A 138 10.65 -20.89 -7.30
N GLY A 139 11.46 -20.89 -8.37
CA GLY A 139 12.56 -19.96 -8.58
C GLY A 139 13.88 -20.35 -7.92
N PHE A 140 14.02 -21.55 -7.37
CA PHE A 140 15.33 -22.04 -6.95
C PHE A 140 16.20 -22.31 -8.19
N ILE A 141 17.47 -21.95 -8.10
CA ILE A 141 18.46 -22.20 -9.16
C ILE A 141 19.44 -23.30 -8.73
N LYS A 142 19.94 -24.06 -9.70
CA LYS A 142 21.04 -25.01 -9.46
C LYS A 142 22.26 -24.26 -8.94
N TYR A 143 22.87 -24.77 -7.87
CA TYR A 143 24.00 -24.11 -7.21
C TYR A 143 25.30 -24.89 -7.34
N LYS A 144 25.33 -26.17 -6.94
CA LYS A 144 26.51 -27.04 -7.07
C LYS A 144 26.11 -28.43 -7.55
N SER A 145 26.91 -29.04 -8.40
CA SER A 145 26.75 -30.47 -8.71
C SER A 145 27.09 -31.32 -7.50
N THR A 146 26.34 -32.41 -7.29
CA THR A 146 26.64 -33.47 -6.34
C THR A 146 26.97 -34.76 -7.09
N VAL A 147 27.22 -35.87 -6.38
CA VAL A 147 27.56 -37.17 -7.00
C VAL A 147 26.42 -37.68 -7.88
N ASP A 148 25.18 -37.58 -7.40
CA ASP A 148 24.00 -38.13 -8.08
C ASP A 148 22.95 -37.08 -8.46
N GLY A 149 23.27 -35.78 -8.33
CA GLY A 149 22.29 -34.70 -8.46
C GLY A 149 22.89 -33.29 -8.48
N PHE A 150 22.09 -32.33 -7.99
CA PHE A 150 22.49 -30.94 -7.79
C PHE A 150 21.94 -30.40 -6.48
N SER A 151 22.68 -29.52 -5.82
CA SER A 151 22.12 -28.63 -4.80
C SER A 151 21.42 -27.44 -5.45
N TYR A 152 20.45 -26.87 -4.75
CA TYR A 152 19.68 -25.73 -5.22
C TYR A 152 19.72 -24.61 -4.18
N ARG A 153 19.58 -23.37 -4.67
CA ARG A 153 19.58 -22.18 -3.83
C ARG A 153 18.48 -21.23 -4.30
N TYR A 154 17.84 -20.58 -3.34
CA TYR A 154 16.95 -19.46 -3.53
C TYR A 154 17.49 -18.28 -2.75
N ASP A 155 17.75 -17.18 -3.43
CA ASP A 155 18.12 -15.93 -2.76
C ASP A 155 16.81 -15.24 -2.32
N LEU A 156 16.56 -15.18 -1.00
CA LEU A 156 15.40 -14.48 -0.44
C LEU A 156 15.55 -12.96 -0.54
N ILE A 157 16.80 -12.51 -0.63
CA ILE A 157 17.20 -11.16 -1.00
C ILE A 157 17.80 -11.27 -2.39
N MET A 158 17.19 -10.67 -3.41
CA MET A 158 17.78 -10.67 -4.75
C MET A 158 19.22 -10.13 -4.70
N LYS A 159 20.22 -10.99 -4.94
CA LYS A 159 21.56 -10.53 -5.27
C LYS A 159 21.52 -10.02 -6.70
N ARG A 160 21.55 -8.68 -6.82
CA ARG A 160 21.76 -7.95 -8.06
C ARG A 160 22.85 -8.62 -8.89
N GLY A 161 22.54 -8.99 -10.11
CA GLY A 161 23.58 -9.29 -11.08
C GLY A 161 24.30 -7.99 -11.38
N SER A 162 25.49 -7.76 -10.84
CA SER A 162 26.43 -6.67 -11.19
C SER A 162 25.94 -5.21 -11.27
N GLU A 163 24.66 -4.91 -11.02
CA GLU A 163 24.05 -3.60 -11.26
C GLU A 163 24.02 -2.78 -9.95
N GLU A 164 24.60 -1.59 -9.98
CA GLU A 164 24.62 -0.67 -8.85
C GLU A 164 23.31 0.10 -8.82
N MET A 165 22.37 -0.26 -7.93
CA MET A 165 21.27 0.65 -7.60
C MET A 165 21.60 1.54 -6.40
N LYS A 166 21.30 2.82 -6.54
CA LYS A 166 21.56 3.88 -5.56
C LYS A 166 20.25 4.57 -5.19
N CYS A 167 19.95 4.62 -3.89
CA CYS A 167 18.86 5.44 -3.35
C CYS A 167 19.44 6.80 -2.93
N CYS A 168 18.89 7.90 -3.43
CA CYS A 168 19.38 9.25 -3.12
C CYS A 168 18.31 10.33 -3.36
N TYR A 169 18.57 11.53 -2.85
CA TYR A 169 17.84 12.72 -3.29
C TYR A 169 18.08 12.99 -4.77
N LEU A 170 17.02 13.40 -5.47
CA LEU A 170 17.05 13.81 -6.86
C LEU A 170 17.05 15.34 -6.97
N GLY A 171 17.73 15.87 -7.99
CA GLY A 171 17.64 17.26 -8.38
C GLY A 171 16.68 17.48 -9.56
N GLU A 172 16.47 18.75 -9.92
CA GLU A 172 15.58 19.19 -11.00
C GLU A 172 15.93 18.54 -12.36
N GLU A 173 17.18 18.12 -12.56
CA GLU A 173 17.62 17.43 -13.78
C GLU A 173 16.85 16.12 -14.07
N TYR A 174 16.23 15.51 -13.06
CA TYR A 174 15.41 14.30 -13.20
C TYR A 174 13.94 14.57 -13.54
N THR A 175 13.51 15.83 -13.70
CA THR A 175 12.10 16.22 -13.88
C THR A 175 11.39 15.37 -14.94
N GLU A 176 12.00 15.18 -16.12
CA GLU A 176 11.35 14.42 -17.19
C GLU A 176 11.25 12.92 -16.90
N GLU A 177 12.23 12.32 -16.22
CA GLU A 177 12.17 10.92 -15.81
C GLU A 177 11.10 10.70 -14.73
N ILE A 178 11.00 11.62 -13.77
CA ILE A 178 9.98 11.62 -12.72
C ILE A 178 8.58 11.72 -13.35
N VAL A 179 8.36 12.69 -14.24
CA VAL A 179 7.08 12.89 -14.93
C VAL A 179 6.70 11.67 -15.77
N GLN A 180 7.65 11.07 -16.48
CA GLN A 180 7.41 9.86 -17.25
C GLN A 180 6.99 8.69 -16.36
N LEU A 181 7.69 8.47 -15.24
CA LEU A 181 7.40 7.38 -14.32
C LEU A 181 6.04 7.59 -13.62
N MET A 182 5.81 8.76 -13.02
CA MET A 182 4.56 9.09 -12.33
C MET A 182 3.36 9.03 -13.27
N SER A 183 3.41 9.66 -14.44
CA SER A 183 2.28 9.64 -15.40
C SER A 183 1.99 8.24 -15.95
N LYS A 184 3.02 7.41 -16.12
CA LYS A 184 2.87 6.03 -16.59
C LYS A 184 2.09 5.17 -15.61
N TYR A 185 2.33 5.34 -14.31
CA TYR A 185 1.74 4.50 -13.26
C TYR A 185 0.48 5.09 -12.65
N ASN A 186 0.45 6.40 -12.35
CA ASN A 186 -0.66 7.01 -11.63
C ASN A 186 -2.00 6.99 -12.40
N LYS A 187 -1.94 6.85 -13.73
CA LYS A 187 -3.13 6.64 -14.58
C LYS A 187 -3.82 5.28 -14.37
N LEU A 188 -3.17 4.33 -13.70
CA LEU A 188 -3.70 2.99 -13.42
C LEU A 188 -4.16 2.93 -11.96
N LEU A 189 -5.43 2.61 -11.71
CA LEU A 189 -6.02 2.61 -10.36
C LEU A 189 -5.26 1.74 -9.35
N GLN A 190 -4.70 0.63 -9.81
CA GLN A 190 -3.91 -0.31 -9.00
C GLN A 190 -2.52 0.21 -8.56
N TYR A 191 -2.12 1.38 -9.06
CA TYR A 191 -0.85 2.07 -8.74
C TYR A 191 -1.08 3.56 -8.43
N ARG A 192 -2.33 3.95 -8.17
CA ARG A 192 -2.70 5.36 -8.02
C ARG A 192 -2.41 5.86 -6.61
N ILE A 193 -1.75 7.01 -6.57
CA ILE A 193 -1.45 7.78 -5.37
C ILE A 193 -2.28 9.06 -5.43
N GLY A 194 -2.91 9.40 -4.31
CA GLY A 194 -3.71 10.60 -4.17
C GLY A 194 -2.84 11.86 -4.17
N TYR A 195 -3.48 13.01 -4.37
CA TYR A 195 -2.83 14.32 -4.56
C TYR A 195 -1.83 14.42 -5.73
N CYS A 196 -1.61 13.34 -6.46
CA CYS A 196 -0.82 13.32 -7.69
C CYS A 196 -1.73 13.34 -8.92
N SER A 197 -1.47 14.24 -9.88
CA SER A 197 -2.19 14.25 -11.16
C SER A 197 -1.86 13.02 -12.02
N VAL A 198 -2.68 12.77 -13.04
CA VAL A 198 -2.43 11.74 -14.08
C VAL A 198 -1.96 12.34 -15.40
N LYS A 199 -2.06 13.66 -15.56
CA LYS A 199 -1.67 14.38 -16.78
C LYS A 199 -0.19 14.76 -16.69
N PRO A 200 0.65 14.37 -17.67
CA PRO A 200 2.08 14.67 -17.66
C PRO A 200 2.40 16.16 -17.48
N GLU A 201 1.59 17.05 -18.06
CA GLU A 201 1.80 18.50 -18.00
C GLU A 201 1.54 19.05 -16.59
N SER A 202 0.49 18.56 -15.92
CA SER A 202 0.20 18.90 -14.52
C SER A 202 1.27 18.37 -13.60
N ILE A 203 1.62 17.07 -13.71
CA ILE A 203 2.69 16.46 -12.90
C ILE A 203 4.01 17.24 -13.05
N ARG A 204 4.32 17.70 -14.28
CA ARG A 204 5.52 18.50 -14.53
C ARG A 204 5.49 19.84 -13.81
N ALA A 205 4.33 20.50 -13.75
CA ALA A 205 4.18 21.75 -13.01
C ALA A 205 4.39 21.51 -11.51
N ASP A 206 3.69 20.51 -10.96
CA ASP A 206 3.76 20.13 -9.53
C ASP A 206 5.21 19.77 -9.13
N VAL A 207 5.90 18.96 -9.94
CA VAL A 207 7.30 18.58 -9.70
C VAL A 207 8.25 19.79 -9.73
N LYS A 208 8.03 20.73 -10.66
CA LYS A 208 8.86 21.94 -10.74
C LYS A 208 8.62 22.88 -9.56
N GLU A 209 7.38 23.03 -9.15
CA GLU A 209 7.02 23.79 -7.95
C GLU A 209 7.63 23.17 -6.70
N SER A 210 7.53 21.84 -6.57
CA SER A 210 8.17 21.08 -5.51
C SER A 210 9.68 21.29 -5.47
N PHE A 211 10.38 21.30 -6.62
CA PHE A 211 11.82 21.60 -6.66
C PHE A 211 12.18 23.07 -6.39
N ALA A 212 11.26 24.00 -6.64
CA ALA A 212 11.47 25.42 -6.35
C ALA A 212 11.33 25.72 -4.85
N ASP A 213 10.60 24.88 -4.12
CA ASP A 213 10.48 24.96 -2.67
C ASP A 213 11.71 24.33 -1.98
N PRO A 214 12.45 25.10 -1.14
CA PRO A 214 13.63 24.59 -0.46
C PRO A 214 13.35 23.56 0.63
N GLU A 215 12.11 23.47 1.15
CA GLU A 215 11.70 22.49 2.16
C GLU A 215 11.42 21.14 1.51
N ASN A 216 10.73 21.15 0.38
CA ASN A 216 10.37 19.95 -0.36
C ASN A 216 11.59 19.16 -0.87
N LYS A 217 11.41 17.84 -0.98
CA LYS A 217 12.47 16.90 -1.36
C LYS A 217 11.89 15.84 -2.28
N THR A 218 12.72 15.31 -3.18
CA THR A 218 12.36 14.13 -3.99
C THR A 218 13.44 13.07 -3.80
N VAL A 219 13.03 11.84 -3.51
CA VAL A 219 13.94 10.69 -3.34
C VAL A 219 13.71 9.70 -4.48
N GLY A 220 14.79 9.18 -5.05
CA GLY A 220 14.73 8.22 -6.14
C GLY A 220 15.69 7.06 -5.95
N ILE A 221 15.38 5.94 -6.63
CA ILE A 221 16.31 4.82 -6.82
C ILE A 221 16.74 4.82 -8.29
N LEU A 222 18.04 4.92 -8.50
CA LEU A 222 18.68 4.84 -9.82
C LEU A 222 19.27 3.44 -10.00
N GLN A 223 19.02 2.80 -11.14
CA GLN A 223 19.69 1.57 -11.58
C GLN A 223 20.45 1.90 -12.87
N ASP A 224 21.77 1.77 -12.86
CA ASP A 224 22.63 2.16 -14.00
C ASP A 224 22.36 3.59 -14.50
N SER A 225 22.21 4.53 -13.56
CA SER A 225 21.86 5.94 -13.79
C SER A 225 20.46 6.21 -14.34
N LYS A 226 19.60 5.19 -14.47
CA LYS A 226 18.20 5.34 -14.87
C LYS A 226 17.29 5.34 -13.65
N LEU A 227 16.33 6.26 -13.58
CA LEU A 227 15.32 6.26 -12.52
C LEU A 227 14.40 5.05 -12.63
N VAL A 228 14.33 4.25 -11.55
CA VAL A 228 13.46 3.07 -11.46
C VAL A 228 12.45 3.16 -10.33
N ALA A 229 12.62 4.07 -9.37
CA ALA A 229 11.61 4.36 -8.36
C ALA A 229 11.72 5.81 -7.89
N VAL A 230 10.60 6.43 -7.52
CA VAL A 230 10.57 7.81 -6.98
C VAL A 230 9.47 7.98 -5.93
N ILE A 231 9.74 8.85 -4.94
CA ILE A 231 8.76 9.39 -4.02
C ILE A 231 9.03 10.89 -3.82
N GLY A 232 7.98 11.71 -3.99
CA GLY A 232 8.01 13.14 -3.68
C GLY A 232 7.63 13.38 -2.22
N LEU A 233 8.23 14.40 -1.61
CA LEU A 233 8.02 14.81 -0.22
C LEU A 233 7.62 16.28 -0.21
N GLU A 234 6.35 16.54 0.12
CA GLU A 234 5.86 17.89 0.39
C GLU A 234 5.94 18.12 1.91
N ILE A 235 6.86 18.98 2.33
CA ILE A 235 7.22 19.17 3.73
C ILE A 235 6.60 20.49 4.22
N ASP A 236 5.81 20.42 5.28
CA ASP A 236 5.37 21.59 6.05
C ASP A 236 6.14 21.60 7.38
N GLU A 237 7.22 22.38 7.44
CA GLU A 237 8.07 22.48 8.62
C GLU A 237 7.33 23.05 9.84
N ALA A 238 6.40 23.98 9.62
CA ALA A 238 5.64 24.61 10.69
C ALA A 238 4.67 23.62 11.37
N LYS A 239 4.03 22.75 10.58
CA LYS A 239 3.11 21.71 11.07
C LYS A 239 3.85 20.41 11.42
N GLN A 240 5.11 20.26 11.02
CA GLN A 240 5.89 19.04 11.14
C GLN A 240 5.20 17.85 10.46
N VAL A 241 4.76 18.08 9.22
CA VAL A 241 4.05 17.10 8.40
C VAL A 241 4.81 16.89 7.10
N VAL A 242 4.86 15.65 6.62
CA VAL A 242 5.36 15.31 5.28
C VAL A 242 4.27 14.58 4.53
N GLU A 243 3.80 15.14 3.43
CA GLU A 243 2.91 14.44 2.50
C GLU A 243 3.74 13.63 1.51
N MET A 244 3.49 12.32 1.48
CA MET A 244 4.26 11.33 0.74
C MET A 244 3.60 11.12 -0.63
N VAL A 245 4.12 11.79 -1.66
CA VAL A 245 3.66 11.67 -3.05
C VAL A 245 4.35 10.48 -3.72
N GLY A 246 3.91 9.28 -3.35
CA GLY A 246 4.43 8.02 -3.89
C GLY A 246 4.18 6.83 -2.94
N PRO A 247 4.91 5.71 -3.12
CA PRO A 247 6.00 5.50 -4.07
C PRO A 247 5.52 5.11 -5.49
N PHE A 248 6.28 5.54 -6.51
CA PHE A 248 6.13 5.08 -7.90
C PHE A 248 7.34 4.22 -8.28
N VAL A 249 7.10 3.04 -8.87
CA VAL A 249 8.17 2.08 -9.18
C VAL A 249 7.99 1.51 -10.59
N GLU A 250 9.08 1.46 -11.35
CA GLU A 250 9.17 0.86 -12.67
C GLU A 250 9.13 -0.68 -12.58
N GLY A 251 8.37 -1.31 -13.48
CA GLY A 251 8.11 -2.75 -13.48
C GLY A 251 6.67 -3.13 -13.10
N LYS A 252 6.40 -4.43 -13.15
CA LYS A 252 5.09 -5.04 -12.80
C LYS A 252 5.25 -6.26 -11.90
N GLU A 253 6.44 -6.50 -11.38
CA GLU A 253 6.70 -7.59 -10.46
C GLU A 253 6.43 -7.12 -9.04
N LYS A 254 5.49 -7.77 -8.34
CA LYS A 254 5.07 -7.37 -7.00
C LYS A 254 6.23 -7.31 -6.01
N GLN A 255 7.11 -8.31 -6.03
CA GLN A 255 8.20 -8.40 -5.05
C GLN A 255 9.20 -7.26 -5.21
N MET A 256 9.66 -7.02 -6.45
CA MET A 256 10.54 -5.89 -6.75
C MET A 256 9.89 -4.54 -6.43
N TRP A 257 8.58 -4.40 -6.72
CA TRP A 257 7.84 -3.19 -6.35
C TRP A 257 7.89 -2.95 -4.83
N LEU A 258 7.57 -3.97 -4.03
CA LEU A 258 7.58 -3.88 -2.56
C LEU A 258 8.97 -3.50 -2.03
N GLU A 259 10.02 -4.16 -2.52
CA GLU A 259 11.40 -3.91 -2.07
C GLU A 259 11.88 -2.48 -2.37
N LEU A 260 11.65 -1.99 -3.59
CA LEU A 260 12.05 -0.63 -3.99
C LEU A 260 11.23 0.43 -3.24
N SER A 261 9.94 0.19 -3.03
CA SER A 261 9.07 1.05 -2.24
C SER A 261 9.50 1.11 -0.77
N GLU A 262 9.80 -0.03 -0.14
CA GLU A 262 10.31 -0.11 1.23
C GLU A 262 11.66 0.62 1.36
N GLN A 263 12.55 0.47 0.37
CA GLN A 263 13.83 1.15 0.34
C GLN A 263 13.67 2.68 0.27
N LEU A 264 12.76 3.19 -0.58
CA LEU A 264 12.45 4.61 -0.66
C LEU A 264 11.92 5.14 0.68
N ILE A 265 10.87 4.52 1.22
CA ILE A 265 10.22 5.01 2.46
C ILE A 265 11.21 4.93 3.62
N SER A 266 11.97 3.83 3.76
CA SER A 266 12.97 3.68 4.82
C SER A 266 14.10 4.70 4.72
N PHE A 267 14.51 5.07 3.50
CA PHE A 267 15.48 6.15 3.30
C PHE A 267 14.92 7.48 3.83
N VAL A 268 13.68 7.82 3.47
CA VAL A 268 13.02 9.05 3.92
C VAL A 268 12.91 9.09 5.46
N LEU A 269 12.38 8.03 6.06
CA LEU A 269 12.21 7.94 7.53
C LEU A 269 13.56 8.03 8.27
N LYS A 270 14.63 7.48 7.70
CA LYS A 270 15.97 7.56 8.28
C LYS A 270 16.55 8.97 8.21
N GLU A 271 16.35 9.68 7.09
CA GLU A 271 16.93 11.00 6.87
C GLU A 271 16.18 12.11 7.60
N LEU A 272 14.85 12.09 7.59
CA LEU A 272 14.00 13.09 8.25
C LEU A 272 13.71 12.73 9.72
N GLY A 273 13.83 11.46 10.09
CA GLY A 273 13.69 10.98 11.46
C GLY A 273 12.26 11.06 12.00
N ASN A 274 12.13 11.09 13.32
CA ASN A 274 10.81 11.01 13.97
C ASN A 274 10.20 12.39 14.28
N ALA A 275 10.74 13.46 13.70
CA ALA A 275 10.25 14.82 13.95
C ALA A 275 8.91 15.12 13.25
N TYR A 276 8.58 14.36 12.20
CA TYR A 276 7.44 14.61 11.32
C TYR A 276 6.39 13.52 11.42
N THR A 277 5.15 13.88 11.13
CA THR A 277 4.09 12.93 10.78
C THR A 277 4.09 12.72 9.27
N TYR A 278 4.27 11.48 8.82
CA TYR A 278 4.31 11.13 7.40
C TYR A 278 2.93 10.66 6.95
N LYS A 279 2.35 11.33 5.97
CA LYS A 279 0.99 11.05 5.48
C LYS A 279 1.03 10.42 4.11
N PHE A 280 0.27 9.35 3.94
CA PHE A 280 0.08 8.66 2.67
C PHE A 280 -1.39 8.66 2.29
N PHE A 281 -1.68 8.97 1.03
CA PHE A 281 -3.04 8.96 0.49
C PHE A 281 -3.12 7.99 -0.68
N ILE A 282 -3.67 6.80 -0.44
CA ILE A 282 -3.51 5.65 -1.34
C ILE A 282 -4.84 5.25 -1.94
N HIS A 283 -4.92 5.12 -3.27
CA HIS A 283 -6.19 4.74 -3.90
C HIS A 283 -6.65 3.35 -3.46
N LYS A 284 -7.96 3.12 -3.30
CA LYS A 284 -8.53 1.87 -2.79
C LYS A 284 -8.13 0.62 -3.58
N GLU A 285 -7.86 0.74 -4.87
CA GLU A 285 -7.41 -0.38 -5.72
C GLU A 285 -5.90 -0.69 -5.61
N HIS A 286 -5.12 0.14 -4.92
CA HIS A 286 -3.65 -0.01 -4.83
C HIS A 286 -3.23 -0.99 -3.72
N GLU A 287 -3.59 -2.27 -3.87
CA GLU A 287 -3.37 -3.30 -2.85
C GLU A 287 -1.90 -3.50 -2.43
N TRP A 288 -0.94 -3.28 -3.33
CA TRP A 288 0.48 -3.47 -3.00
C TRP A 288 0.99 -2.41 -2.04
N CYS A 289 0.68 -1.14 -2.29
CA CYS A 289 1.07 -0.05 -1.39
C CYS A 289 0.37 -0.18 -0.04
N LYS A 290 -0.94 -0.49 -0.03
CA LYS A 290 -1.68 -0.73 1.20
C LYS A 290 -1.09 -1.87 2.02
N SER A 291 -0.74 -2.99 1.38
CA SER A 291 -0.08 -4.12 2.05
C SER A 291 1.27 -3.73 2.64
N LEU A 292 2.07 -2.93 1.92
CA LEU A 292 3.36 -2.44 2.40
C LEU A 292 3.20 -1.54 3.61
N LEU A 293 2.32 -0.52 3.53
CA LEU A 293 2.10 0.41 4.64
C LEU A 293 1.64 -0.32 5.91
N ARG A 294 0.73 -1.29 5.79
CA ARG A 294 0.30 -2.13 6.92
C ARG A 294 1.46 -2.92 7.55
N SER A 295 2.48 -3.31 6.78
CA SER A 295 3.70 -3.95 7.33
C SER A 295 4.69 -2.97 7.97
N MET A 296 4.61 -1.67 7.65
CA MET A 296 5.54 -0.63 8.12
C MET A 296 5.08 0.08 9.40
N HIS A 297 4.22 -0.54 10.21
CA HIS A 297 3.67 0.04 11.44
C HIS A 297 2.93 1.37 11.24
N THR A 298 2.32 1.60 10.08
CA THR A 298 1.49 2.79 9.87
C THR A 298 0.14 2.67 10.59
N HIS A 299 -0.45 3.82 10.94
CA HIS A 299 -1.82 3.94 11.44
C HIS A 299 -2.76 4.19 10.27
N PHE A 300 -3.80 3.37 10.13
CA PHE A 300 -4.90 3.63 9.20
C PHE A 300 -5.82 4.69 9.80
N MET A 301 -6.05 5.78 9.05
CA MET A 301 -6.81 6.94 9.52
C MET A 301 -8.27 6.91 9.10
N GLY A 302 -8.58 6.24 7.99
CA GLY A 302 -9.94 6.17 7.46
C GLY A 302 -9.96 6.06 5.95
N ASP A 303 -11.17 5.86 5.43
CA ASP A 303 -11.46 5.96 4.01
C ASP A 303 -11.85 7.39 3.67
N GLU A 304 -11.43 7.89 2.51
CA GLU A 304 -11.87 9.17 1.98
C GLU A 304 -12.43 9.03 0.56
N TYR A 305 -13.47 9.82 0.27
CA TYR A 305 -13.98 9.98 -1.08
C TYR A 305 -13.61 11.35 -1.62
N THR A 306 -13.04 11.36 -2.81
CA THR A 306 -13.10 12.55 -3.65
C THR A 306 -14.45 12.52 -4.38
N LEU A 307 -15.26 13.55 -4.20
CA LEU A 307 -16.54 13.71 -4.88
C LEU A 307 -16.43 14.74 -6.01
N ARG A 308 -17.28 14.61 -7.03
CA ARG A 308 -17.39 15.58 -8.13
C ARG A 308 -18.85 15.92 -8.45
N ILE A 309 -19.07 17.10 -9.03
CA ILE A 309 -20.35 17.49 -9.63
C ILE A 309 -20.13 18.25 -10.94
N TYR A 310 -21.02 18.01 -11.91
CA TYR A 310 -21.08 18.72 -13.19
C TYR A 310 -22.21 19.77 -13.23
N PRO A 311 -22.10 20.84 -14.04
CA PRO A 311 -23.07 21.94 -14.09
C PRO A 311 -24.52 21.52 -14.32
N SER A 312 -24.75 20.47 -15.12
CA SER A 312 -26.08 19.97 -15.47
C SER A 312 -26.86 19.36 -14.30
N ASN A 313 -26.18 19.07 -13.18
CA ASN A 313 -26.73 18.25 -12.11
C ASN A 313 -27.11 19.06 -10.86
N ILE A 314 -26.94 20.39 -10.90
CA ILE A 314 -27.29 21.25 -9.75
C ILE A 314 -28.81 21.39 -9.67
N GLY A 315 -29.38 20.97 -8.54
CA GLY A 315 -30.80 21.17 -8.23
C GLY A 315 -31.20 22.64 -8.06
N ALA A 316 -32.48 22.88 -7.74
CA ALA A 316 -32.96 24.23 -7.43
C ALA A 316 -32.17 24.86 -6.27
N LEU A 317 -31.91 26.17 -6.37
CA LEU A 317 -31.22 26.91 -5.31
C LEU A 317 -32.11 27.02 -4.07
N GLU A 318 -31.51 26.83 -2.90
CA GLU A 318 -32.13 27.19 -1.63
C GLU A 318 -32.26 28.73 -1.51
N GLU A 319 -33.34 29.19 -0.86
CA GLU A 319 -33.60 30.61 -0.61
C GLU A 319 -32.79 31.14 0.59
N TYR A 320 -31.47 31.20 0.44
CA TYR A 320 -30.58 31.88 1.39
C TYR A 320 -29.83 33.01 0.69
N LEU A 321 -29.65 34.13 1.40
CA LEU A 321 -28.71 35.16 0.98
C LEU A 321 -27.30 34.67 1.29
N VAL A 322 -26.58 34.28 0.24
CA VAL A 322 -25.15 33.96 0.29
C VAL A 322 -24.38 35.16 -0.24
N GLU A 323 -23.38 35.61 0.51
CA GLU A 323 -22.58 36.79 0.18
C GLU A 323 -21.09 36.55 0.41
N VAL A 324 -20.26 37.45 -0.11
CA VAL A 324 -18.82 37.50 0.18
C VAL A 324 -18.62 38.35 1.44
N PRO A 325 -17.84 37.91 2.44
CA PRO A 325 -17.61 38.67 3.66
C PRO A 325 -16.92 40.02 3.38
N SER A 326 -17.27 41.06 4.14
CA SER A 326 -16.49 42.30 4.16
C SER A 326 -15.16 42.11 4.91
N VAL A 327 -14.23 43.05 4.78
CA VAL A 327 -12.93 43.00 5.47
C VAL A 327 -13.10 42.96 6.99
N GLU A 328 -14.11 43.65 7.52
CA GLU A 328 -14.44 43.65 8.96
C GLU A 328 -15.00 42.30 9.44
N GLU A 329 -15.59 41.52 8.53
CA GLU A 329 -16.18 40.20 8.80
C GLU A 329 -15.14 39.06 8.75
N TYR A 330 -13.92 39.32 8.26
CA TYR A 330 -12.86 38.31 8.17
C TYR A 330 -12.50 37.72 9.54
N GLU A 331 -12.47 38.52 10.60
CA GLU A 331 -12.19 38.02 11.95
C GLU A 331 -13.23 36.99 12.43
N GLU A 332 -14.50 37.16 12.06
CA GLU A 332 -15.54 36.17 12.42
C GLU A 332 -15.42 34.89 11.58
N VAL A 333 -15.02 35.00 10.30
CA VAL A 333 -14.72 33.83 9.45
C VAL A 333 -13.55 33.03 10.03
N LYS A 334 -12.45 33.70 10.38
CA LYS A 334 -11.27 33.07 11.00
C LYS A 334 -11.67 32.33 12.28
N ALA A 335 -12.36 33.02 13.19
CA ALA A 335 -12.79 32.45 14.45
C ALA A 335 -13.71 31.24 14.26
N LEU A 336 -14.64 31.29 13.30
CA LEU A 336 -15.51 30.17 12.99
C LEU A 336 -14.74 28.99 12.37
N HIS A 337 -13.78 29.25 11.49
CA HIS A 337 -12.90 28.24 10.90
C HIS A 337 -12.08 27.53 11.98
N ASP A 338 -11.26 28.28 12.72
CA ASP A 338 -10.28 27.74 13.67
C ASP A 338 -10.97 26.99 14.83
N LEU A 339 -12.19 27.42 15.20
CA LEU A 339 -13.01 26.71 16.17
C LEU A 339 -13.57 25.39 15.62
N THR A 340 -13.95 25.36 14.34
CA THR A 340 -14.57 24.18 13.72
C THR A 340 -13.52 23.13 13.34
N TRP A 341 -12.34 23.59 12.91
CA TRP A 341 -11.31 22.77 12.25
C TRP A 341 -9.94 22.93 12.94
N PRO A 342 -9.79 22.49 14.20
CA PRO A 342 -8.51 22.64 14.88
C PRO A 342 -7.41 21.80 14.20
N GLY A 343 -6.33 22.46 13.77
CA GLY A 343 -5.13 21.80 13.23
C GLY A 343 -5.24 21.32 11.78
N VAL A 344 -6.17 21.86 10.98
CA VAL A 344 -6.25 21.56 9.54
C VAL A 344 -5.19 22.32 8.73
N TYR A 345 -5.08 21.99 7.44
CA TYR A 345 -3.99 22.42 6.57
C TYR A 345 -3.99 23.92 6.21
N TYR A 346 -5.14 24.61 6.28
CA TYR A 346 -5.20 26.07 6.23
C TYR A 346 -5.90 26.61 7.46
N SER A 347 -5.25 27.50 8.19
CA SER A 347 -5.84 28.32 9.23
C SER A 347 -6.80 29.36 8.65
N GLY A 348 -7.65 29.93 9.52
CA GLY A 348 -8.48 31.07 9.15
C GLY A 348 -7.67 32.24 8.57
N GLU A 349 -6.48 32.52 9.13
CA GLU A 349 -5.59 33.59 8.68
C GLU A 349 -5.07 33.35 7.26
N GLU A 350 -4.62 32.12 6.97
CA GLU A 350 -4.15 31.74 5.63
C GLU A 350 -5.30 31.85 4.61
N ILE A 351 -6.50 31.37 4.96
CA ILE A 351 -7.68 31.45 4.08
C ILE A 351 -7.96 32.89 3.66
N VAL A 352 -8.03 33.84 4.61
CA VAL A 352 -8.36 35.23 4.26
C VAL A 352 -7.22 35.93 3.50
N THR A 353 -5.98 35.50 3.73
CA THR A 353 -4.79 36.06 3.06
C THR A 353 -4.70 35.59 1.60
N MET A 354 -5.16 34.38 1.31
CA MET A 354 -5.16 33.82 -0.05
C MET A 354 -6.30 34.36 -0.94
N LEU A 355 -7.28 35.08 -0.38
CA LEU A 355 -8.44 35.54 -1.14
C LEU A 355 -8.05 36.41 -2.34
N ASP A 356 -8.44 35.95 -3.52
CA ASP A 356 -8.18 36.61 -4.79
C ASP A 356 -9.24 36.21 -5.83
N LYS A 357 -8.92 36.31 -7.13
CA LYS A 357 -9.88 35.89 -8.18
C LYS A 357 -10.11 34.39 -8.23
N GLY A 358 -9.14 33.59 -7.79
CA GLY A 358 -9.19 32.13 -7.76
C GLY A 358 -9.69 31.57 -6.43
N HIS A 359 -9.51 32.30 -5.32
CA HIS A 359 -9.86 31.85 -3.97
C HIS A 359 -10.96 32.72 -3.39
N GLN A 360 -12.08 32.10 -2.99
CA GLN A 360 -13.24 32.83 -2.45
C GLN A 360 -13.79 32.16 -1.21
N VAL A 361 -14.26 33.01 -0.27
CA VAL A 361 -15.11 32.60 0.85
C VAL A 361 -16.51 33.12 0.62
N PHE A 362 -17.50 32.26 0.85
CA PHE A 362 -18.90 32.63 0.88
C PHE A 362 -19.48 32.39 2.26
N ILE A 363 -20.33 33.30 2.72
CA ILE A 363 -20.94 33.28 4.05
C ILE A 363 -22.47 33.33 3.98
N VAL A 364 -23.11 32.84 5.03
CA VAL A 364 -24.53 33.06 5.32
C VAL A 364 -24.63 33.70 6.70
N LYS A 365 -25.44 34.77 6.81
CA LYS A 365 -25.68 35.49 8.06
C LYS A 365 -27.09 35.29 8.60
N GLN A 366 -27.21 35.35 9.93
CA GLN A 366 -28.49 35.53 10.62
C GLN A 366 -28.42 36.83 11.43
N GLY A 367 -29.07 37.88 10.94
CA GLY A 367 -28.87 39.23 11.50
C GLY A 367 -27.47 39.73 11.16
N GLN A 368 -26.64 40.03 12.17
CA GLN A 368 -25.24 40.45 12.00
C GLN A 368 -24.24 39.31 12.21
N GLU A 369 -24.68 38.12 12.60
CA GLU A 369 -23.82 36.99 12.92
C GLU A 369 -23.60 36.10 11.69
N ILE A 370 -22.35 35.71 11.42
CA ILE A 370 -22.03 34.69 10.43
C ILE A 370 -22.34 33.31 11.02
N VAL A 371 -23.25 32.57 10.37
CA VAL A 371 -23.72 31.27 10.85
C VAL A 371 -23.18 30.09 10.05
N GLY A 372 -22.55 30.35 8.91
CA GLY A 372 -21.84 29.35 8.13
C GLY A 372 -21.00 29.98 7.03
N TYR A 373 -20.00 29.23 6.57
CA TYR A 373 -19.13 29.63 5.46
C TYR A 373 -18.69 28.42 4.63
N THR A 374 -18.22 28.69 3.42
CA THR A 374 -17.47 27.74 2.60
C THR A 374 -16.28 28.43 1.93
N PHE A 375 -15.17 27.70 1.76
CA PHE A 375 -13.97 28.16 1.07
C PHE A 375 -13.73 27.33 -0.19
N ILE A 376 -13.56 28.00 -1.33
CA ILE A 376 -13.38 27.38 -2.64
C ILE A 376 -12.18 27.98 -3.39
N GLU A 377 -11.42 27.12 -4.06
CA GLU A 377 -10.30 27.45 -4.95
C GLU A 377 -10.65 27.10 -6.41
N GLN A 378 -10.24 27.94 -7.36
CA GLN A 378 -10.24 27.68 -8.80
C GLN A 378 -8.90 27.08 -9.24
N GLN A 379 -8.87 25.78 -9.48
CA GLN A 379 -7.69 25.07 -9.97
C GLN A 379 -7.74 25.00 -11.50
N LEU A 380 -7.26 26.07 -12.17
CA LEU A 380 -7.33 26.22 -13.63
C LEU A 380 -6.57 25.11 -14.39
N SER A 381 -5.42 24.66 -13.90
CA SER A 381 -4.66 23.54 -14.48
C SER A 381 -5.45 22.22 -14.45
N GLY A 382 -6.25 22.04 -13.40
CA GLY A 382 -7.17 20.92 -13.22
C GLY A 382 -8.53 21.13 -13.87
N LYS A 383 -8.82 22.33 -14.39
CA LYS A 383 -10.13 22.76 -14.89
C LYS A 383 -11.25 22.45 -13.90
N ARG A 384 -11.02 22.69 -12.62
CA ARG A 384 -11.96 22.36 -11.56
C ARG A 384 -12.02 23.44 -10.48
N GLY A 385 -13.20 23.63 -9.89
CA GLY A 385 -13.32 24.24 -8.57
C GLY A 385 -13.07 23.19 -7.49
N TYR A 386 -12.39 23.55 -6.40
CA TYR A 386 -12.14 22.67 -5.27
C TYR A 386 -12.67 23.29 -3.98
N ILE A 387 -13.66 22.66 -3.36
CA ILE A 387 -14.22 23.11 -2.07
C ILE A 387 -13.39 22.49 -0.95
N HIS A 388 -12.65 23.34 -0.25
CA HIS A 388 -11.77 22.93 0.84
C HIS A 388 -12.52 22.76 2.15
N PHE A 389 -13.38 23.73 2.51
CA PHE A 389 -14.06 23.74 3.80
C PHE A 389 -15.52 24.15 3.66
N LEU A 390 -16.35 23.57 4.52
CA LEU A 390 -17.75 23.95 4.74
C LEU A 390 -18.07 23.83 6.22
N ALA A 391 -18.45 24.93 6.86
CA ALA A 391 -18.90 24.91 8.25
C ALA A 391 -20.23 25.61 8.42
N VAL A 392 -21.06 25.08 9.31
CA VAL A 392 -22.28 25.73 9.80
C VAL A 392 -22.31 25.57 11.32
N LYS A 393 -22.51 26.69 12.03
CA LYS A 393 -22.66 26.73 13.49
C LYS A 393 -23.74 25.74 13.93
N GLU A 394 -23.48 24.99 15.00
CA GLU A 394 -24.30 23.84 15.40
C GLU A 394 -25.80 24.18 15.54
N ALA A 395 -26.13 25.32 16.16
CA ALA A 395 -27.49 25.81 16.34
C ALA A 395 -28.26 26.12 15.02
N TYR A 396 -27.55 26.16 13.89
CA TYR A 396 -28.09 26.49 12.58
C TYR A 396 -28.01 25.32 11.57
N ARG A 397 -27.50 24.15 11.99
CA ARG A 397 -27.45 22.93 11.17
C ARG A 397 -28.86 22.39 10.89
N GLY A 398 -28.99 21.60 9.82
CA GLY A 398 -30.26 20.99 9.41
C GLY A 398 -31.28 21.96 8.79
N LYS A 399 -30.92 23.23 8.57
CA LYS A 399 -31.81 24.27 8.02
C LYS A 399 -31.59 24.54 6.51
N GLY A 400 -30.65 23.87 5.86
CA GLY A 400 -30.34 24.07 4.43
C GLY A 400 -29.19 25.04 4.13
N ILE A 401 -28.60 25.69 5.13
CA ILE A 401 -27.49 26.64 4.98
C ILE A 401 -26.28 26.03 4.26
N GLY A 402 -25.84 24.84 4.68
CA GLY A 402 -24.70 24.17 4.05
C GLY A 402 -24.94 23.87 2.58
N ARG A 403 -26.18 23.49 2.23
CA ARG A 403 -26.58 23.29 0.83
C ARG A 403 -26.52 24.59 0.04
N ALA A 404 -27.06 25.69 0.58
CA ALA A 404 -27.03 26.98 -0.08
C ALA A 404 -25.60 27.47 -0.36
N LEU A 405 -24.71 27.36 0.63
CA LEU A 405 -23.30 27.70 0.50
C LEU A 405 -22.62 26.91 -0.63
N LEU A 406 -22.78 25.59 -0.65
CA LEU A 406 -22.22 24.72 -1.68
C LEU A 406 -22.79 25.04 -3.06
N GLN A 407 -24.10 25.16 -3.19
CA GLN A 407 -24.74 25.47 -4.47
C GLN A 407 -24.28 26.82 -5.02
N TYR A 408 -24.09 27.81 -4.15
CA TYR A 408 -23.55 29.11 -4.53
C TYR A 408 -22.09 28.99 -4.99
N ALA A 409 -21.24 28.30 -4.21
CA ALA A 409 -19.84 28.08 -4.56
C ALA A 409 -19.67 27.36 -5.90
N ILE A 410 -20.50 26.32 -6.14
CA ILE A 410 -20.51 25.60 -7.42
C ILE A 410 -20.92 26.55 -8.54
N LYS A 411 -22.00 27.32 -8.39
CA LYS A 411 -22.42 28.28 -9.42
C LYS A 411 -21.37 29.33 -9.71
N TRP A 412 -20.73 29.87 -8.67
CA TRP A 412 -19.65 30.84 -8.81
C TRP A 412 -18.47 30.25 -9.58
N SER A 413 -18.00 29.05 -9.20
CA SER A 413 -16.88 28.39 -9.87
C SER A 413 -17.17 28.14 -11.36
N MET A 414 -18.42 27.81 -11.67
CA MET A 414 -18.90 27.52 -13.02
C MET A 414 -19.20 28.76 -13.87
N GLN A 415 -19.00 29.98 -13.35
CA GLN A 415 -19.04 31.19 -14.18
C GLN A 415 -17.81 31.27 -15.10
N ASP A 416 -16.72 30.61 -14.73
CA ASP A 416 -15.55 30.46 -15.56
C ASP A 416 -15.76 29.30 -16.56
N ALA A 417 -15.66 29.62 -17.86
CA ALA A 417 -15.84 28.64 -18.92
C ALA A 417 -14.73 27.58 -18.98
N GLU A 418 -13.61 27.80 -18.28
CA GLU A 418 -12.53 26.83 -18.19
C GLU A 418 -12.78 25.73 -17.14
N VAL A 419 -13.71 25.95 -16.20
CA VAL A 419 -14.08 24.96 -15.17
C VAL A 419 -15.07 23.93 -15.72
N GLU A 420 -14.69 22.66 -15.65
CA GLU A 420 -15.51 21.53 -16.14
C GLU A 420 -16.32 20.84 -15.03
N LYS A 421 -15.81 20.87 -13.78
CA LYS A 421 -16.41 20.20 -12.60
C LYS A 421 -16.04 20.91 -11.30
N VAL A 422 -16.81 20.69 -10.23
CA VAL A 422 -16.39 21.03 -8.86
C VAL A 422 -16.12 19.74 -8.08
N CYS A 423 -15.04 19.73 -7.32
CA CYS A 423 -14.59 18.59 -6.52
C CYS A 423 -14.49 18.96 -5.04
N LEU A 424 -14.54 17.95 -4.16
CA LEU A 424 -14.21 18.06 -2.74
C LEU A 424 -13.73 16.70 -2.21
N CYS A 425 -13.05 16.68 -1.06
CA CYS A 425 -12.72 15.44 -0.34
C CYS A 425 -13.55 15.34 0.95
N VAL A 426 -13.92 14.11 1.34
CA VAL A 426 -14.69 13.85 2.55
C VAL A 426 -14.36 12.46 3.12
N GLU A 427 -14.18 12.40 4.43
CA GLU A 427 -14.10 11.14 5.19
C GLU A 427 -15.40 10.33 5.05
N VAL A 428 -15.27 9.02 4.80
CA VAL A 428 -16.43 8.13 4.59
C VAL A 428 -17.31 8.04 5.84
N GLU A 429 -16.73 8.19 7.02
CA GLU A 429 -17.40 8.19 8.31
C GLU A 429 -18.30 9.43 8.50
N ASN A 430 -18.09 10.50 7.74
CA ASN A 430 -18.89 11.72 7.82
C ASN A 430 -20.21 11.59 7.03
N GLU A 431 -21.10 10.71 7.52
CA GLU A 431 -22.39 10.43 6.89
C GLU A 431 -23.26 11.67 6.69
N ASN A 432 -23.16 12.66 7.58
CA ASN A 432 -23.93 13.90 7.48
C ASN A 432 -23.49 14.73 6.28
N ALA A 433 -22.16 14.86 6.08
CA ALA A 433 -21.61 15.53 4.91
C ALA A 433 -21.93 14.75 3.62
N LEU A 434 -21.77 13.42 3.62
CA LEU A 434 -22.14 12.59 2.47
C LEU A 434 -23.61 12.72 2.07
N LYS A 435 -24.54 12.68 3.05
CA LYS A 435 -25.98 12.91 2.80
C LYS A 435 -26.23 14.28 2.17
N LEU A 436 -25.53 15.32 2.63
CA LEU A 436 -25.62 16.67 2.05
C LEU A 436 -25.10 16.69 0.60
N TYR A 437 -23.90 16.17 0.36
CA TYR A 437 -23.25 16.21 -0.95
C TYR A 437 -24.02 15.40 -1.99
N TYR A 438 -24.41 14.16 -1.67
CA TYR A 438 -25.26 13.36 -2.56
C TYR A 438 -26.63 14.01 -2.80
N GLY A 439 -27.20 14.63 -1.77
CA GLY A 439 -28.46 15.37 -1.88
C GLY A 439 -28.37 16.63 -2.76
N ILE A 440 -27.17 17.10 -3.11
CA ILE A 440 -26.94 18.21 -4.06
C ILE A 440 -26.71 17.68 -5.48
N GLY A 441 -26.25 16.43 -5.62
CA GLY A 441 -25.91 15.82 -6.89
C GLY A 441 -24.41 15.54 -7.08
N PHE A 442 -23.61 15.61 -6.02
CA PHE A 442 -22.24 15.09 -6.08
C PHE A 442 -22.25 13.57 -6.26
N GLU A 443 -21.25 13.05 -6.96
CA GLU A 443 -21.00 11.63 -7.17
C GLU A 443 -19.58 11.29 -6.75
N ILE A 444 -19.33 10.04 -6.36
CA ILE A 444 -17.98 9.57 -6.05
C ILE A 444 -17.15 9.64 -7.33
N GLU A 445 -16.05 10.37 -7.25
CA GLU A 445 -15.03 10.40 -8.29
C GLU A 445 -14.03 9.28 -8.06
N GLU A 446 -13.43 9.26 -6.87
CA GLU A 446 -12.37 8.34 -6.48
C GLU A 446 -12.47 8.02 -4.98
N ALA A 447 -11.84 6.91 -4.58
CA ALA A 447 -11.81 6.48 -3.20
C ALA A 447 -10.39 6.14 -2.76
N TYR A 448 -10.02 6.62 -1.58
CA TYR A 448 -8.69 6.58 -1.02
C TYR A 448 -8.71 6.04 0.41
N GLU A 449 -7.57 5.52 0.86
CA GLU A 449 -7.25 5.14 2.23
C GLU A 449 -6.12 6.05 2.72
N ALA A 450 -6.34 6.70 3.86
CA ALA A 450 -5.34 7.56 4.50
C ALA A 450 -4.53 6.77 5.54
N TYR A 451 -3.22 6.92 5.51
CA TYR A 451 -2.29 6.27 6.45
C TYR A 451 -1.27 7.25 7.00
N HIS A 452 -0.96 7.16 8.29
CA HIS A 452 0.06 7.98 8.94
C HIS A 452 1.19 7.14 9.55
N ILE A 453 2.40 7.70 9.58
CA ILE A 453 3.44 7.35 10.55
C ILE A 453 3.59 8.56 11.46
N ASP A 454 3.17 8.45 12.70
CA ASP A 454 3.19 9.57 13.64
C ASP A 454 4.62 9.86 14.13
N LYS A 455 4.89 11.15 14.36
CA LYS A 455 6.09 11.59 15.08
C LYS A 455 6.13 10.99 16.48
N SER A 456 7.34 10.68 16.97
CA SER A 456 7.56 10.02 18.27
C SER A 456 8.27 10.90 19.29
#